data_AF-A0A1D8MTH3-F1
#
_entry.id   AF-A0A1D8MTH3-F1
#
_cell.length_a   1.000
_cell.length_b   1.000
_cell.length_c   1.000
_cell.angle_alpha   90.00
_cell.angle_beta   90.00
_cell.angle_gamma   90.00
#
_symmetry.space_group_name_H-M   'P 1'
#
loop_
_entity.id
_entity.type
_entity.pdbx_description
1 polymer ?
#
loop_
_entity_poly.entity_id
_entity_poly.type
_entity_poly.pdbx_seq_one_letter_code
_entity_poly.pdbx_strand_id
1 'polypeptide(L)'
;MTRMHSDGRGVSGSSKPVDAKQPEWIDYDAEEVKDLVVRLREDGFDPAQIGLKLRDEYGIPDVQQITEKKVTEILKEEDVAPEIPEDLKNLVEKAENMKEHLDENQNDQEAERQLELTEAKVRKVADYHRQEGNIPENWEYERDE
;
A
#
# COMPACT_ATOMS: atom_id res chain seq x y z
N MET A 1 18.69 7.61 8.82
CA MET A 1 17.56 8.50 8.45
C MET A 1 16.59 8.52 9.61
N THR A 2 15.98 9.66 9.91
CA THR A 2 14.95 9.77 10.97
C THR A 2 13.61 9.29 10.43
N ARG A 3 12.77 8.69 11.29
CA ARG A 3 11.41 8.26 10.94
C ARG A 3 10.45 9.46 10.94
N MET A 4 9.44 9.44 10.09
CA MET A 4 8.40 10.47 10.11
C MET A 4 7.60 10.38 11.41
N HIS A 5 7.43 11.50 12.12
CA HIS A 5 6.71 11.61 13.39
C HIS A 5 7.25 10.74 14.54
N SER A 6 8.53 10.31 14.50
CA SER A 6 9.19 9.66 15.63
C SER A 6 10.71 9.90 15.65
N ASP A 7 11.32 9.84 16.83
CA ASP A 7 12.77 10.04 17.02
C ASP A 7 13.62 8.82 16.61
N GLY A 8 12.96 7.74 16.19
CA GLY A 8 13.61 6.49 15.79
C GLY A 8 14.52 6.65 14.57
N ARG A 9 15.66 5.95 14.60
CA ARG A 9 16.67 5.95 13.52
C ARG A 9 16.92 4.58 12.90
N GLY A 10 16.04 3.60 13.19
CA GLY A 10 16.19 2.23 12.70
C GLY A 10 16.12 2.14 11.17
N VAL A 11 17.07 1.40 10.59
CA VAL A 11 17.16 1.14 9.14
C VAL A 11 16.91 -0.35 8.91
N SER A 12 15.76 -0.66 8.31
CA SER A 12 15.38 -2.00 7.89
C SER A 12 14.59 -1.88 6.59
N GLY A 13 14.84 -2.77 5.64
CA GLY A 13 14.20 -2.79 4.32
C GLY A 13 14.68 -3.99 3.51
N SER A 14 13.92 -4.35 2.49
CA SER A 14 14.31 -5.40 1.54
C SER A 14 15.42 -4.91 0.62
N SER A 15 16.43 -5.74 0.39
CA SER A 15 17.46 -5.51 -0.63
C SER A 15 17.14 -6.37 -1.84
N LYS A 16 16.93 -5.75 -3.00
CA LYS A 16 16.73 -6.51 -4.25
C LYS A 16 18.04 -7.19 -4.67
N PRO A 17 17.97 -8.36 -5.34
CA PRO A 17 19.12 -8.96 -6.00
C PRO A 17 19.74 -8.00 -7.02
N VAL A 18 21.05 -8.14 -7.26
CA VAL A 18 21.77 -7.30 -8.24
C VAL A 18 21.33 -7.64 -9.66
N ASP A 19 21.09 -8.92 -9.94
CA ASP A 19 20.64 -9.40 -11.23
C ASP A 19 19.14 -9.16 -11.39
N ALA A 20 18.78 -8.38 -12.41
CA ALA A 20 17.40 -8.07 -12.77
C ALA A 20 16.75 -9.13 -13.69
N LYS A 21 17.42 -10.27 -13.91
CA LYS A 21 16.94 -11.31 -14.82
C LYS A 21 15.94 -12.22 -14.12
N GLN A 22 14.96 -12.70 -14.88
CA GLN A 22 14.08 -13.78 -14.43
C GLN A 22 14.92 -15.00 -14.00
N PRO A 23 14.73 -15.51 -12.78
CA PRO A 23 15.35 -16.74 -12.33
C PRO A 23 14.94 -17.95 -13.20
N GLU A 24 15.88 -18.87 -13.45
CA GLU A 24 15.67 -20.02 -14.34
C GLU A 24 14.62 -21.03 -13.83
N TRP A 25 14.31 -21.02 -12.53
CA TRP A 25 13.33 -21.93 -11.93
C TRP A 25 11.88 -21.46 -12.06
N ILE A 26 11.64 -20.30 -12.68
CA ILE A 26 10.29 -19.74 -12.83
C ILE A 26 9.75 -20.24 -14.16
N ASP A 27 8.83 -21.20 -14.09
CA ASP A 27 8.17 -21.77 -15.27
C ASP A 27 6.97 -20.92 -15.76
N TYR A 28 6.62 -19.83 -15.06
CA TYR A 28 5.49 -18.98 -15.41
C TYR A 28 5.82 -17.99 -16.52
N ASP A 29 4.92 -17.89 -17.49
CA ASP A 29 4.95 -16.86 -18.53
C ASP A 29 4.41 -15.52 -18.03
N ALA A 30 4.78 -14.42 -18.71
CA ALA A 30 4.32 -13.08 -18.34
C ALA A 30 2.79 -12.91 -18.38
N GLU A 31 2.11 -13.62 -19.27
CA GLU A 31 0.63 -13.62 -19.35
C GLU A 31 0.01 -14.34 -18.15
N GLU A 32 0.55 -15.50 -17.77
CA GLU A 32 0.07 -16.27 -16.61
C GLU A 32 0.24 -15.49 -15.30
N VAL A 33 1.34 -14.74 -15.16
CA VAL A 33 1.56 -13.88 -13.99
C VAL A 33 0.53 -12.74 -13.93
N LYS A 34 0.16 -12.15 -15.07
CA LYS A 34 -0.90 -11.11 -15.11
C LYS A 34 -2.25 -11.70 -14.71
N ASP A 35 -2.61 -12.86 -15.25
CA ASP A 35 -3.86 -13.55 -14.91
C ASP A 35 -3.91 -13.89 -13.41
N LEU A 36 -2.78 -14.30 -12.83
CA LEU A 36 -2.67 -14.54 -11.39
C LEU A 36 -2.87 -13.25 -10.57
N VAL A 37 -2.29 -12.13 -11.00
CA VAL A 37 -2.47 -10.83 -10.34
C VAL A 37 -3.94 -10.40 -10.37
N VAL A 38 -4.62 -10.52 -11.52
CA VAL A 38 -6.03 -10.17 -11.65
C VAL A 38 -6.90 -11.08 -10.78
N ARG A 39 -6.67 -12.40 -10.81
CA ARG A 39 -7.41 -13.35 -9.97
C ARG A 39 -7.26 -13.04 -8.48
N LEU A 40 -6.04 -12.79 -8.01
CA LEU A 40 -5.81 -12.43 -6.61
C LEU A 40 -6.47 -11.08 -6.27
N ARG A 41 -6.60 -10.17 -7.23
CA ARG A 41 -7.35 -8.94 -7.01
C ARG A 41 -8.85 -9.18 -6.88
N GLU A 42 -9.42 -10.05 -7.73
CA GLU A 42 -10.83 -10.46 -7.66
C GLU A 42 -11.16 -11.17 -6.34
N ASP A 43 -10.21 -11.93 -5.80
CA ASP A 43 -10.29 -12.53 -4.46
C ASP A 43 -10.24 -11.48 -3.31
N GLY A 44 -10.02 -10.20 -3.63
CA GLY A 44 -10.06 -9.08 -2.70
C GLY A 44 -8.72 -8.73 -2.05
N PHE A 45 -7.60 -9.27 -2.52
CA PHE A 45 -6.28 -8.94 -1.97
C PHE A 45 -5.79 -7.55 -2.42
N ASP A 46 -5.10 -6.86 -1.52
CA ASP A 46 -4.45 -5.58 -1.81
C ASP A 46 -3.13 -5.78 -2.60
N PRO A 47 -2.68 -4.79 -3.41
CA PRO A 47 -1.46 -4.91 -4.21
C PRO A 47 -0.23 -5.38 -3.42
N ALA A 48 -0.03 -4.89 -2.19
CA ALA A 48 1.06 -5.35 -1.34
C ALA A 48 0.93 -6.83 -0.93
N GLN A 49 -0.30 -7.29 -0.65
CA GLN A 49 -0.59 -8.68 -0.30
C GLN A 49 -0.44 -9.62 -1.51
N ILE A 50 -0.85 -9.16 -2.70
CA ILE A 50 -0.66 -9.88 -3.97
C ILE A 50 0.82 -10.19 -4.16
N GLY A 51 1.71 -9.20 -3.97
CA GLY A 51 3.16 -9.41 -4.07
C GLY A 51 3.69 -10.43 -3.07
N LEU A 52 3.18 -10.45 -1.83
CA LEU A 52 3.57 -11.44 -0.82
C LEU A 52 3.12 -12.85 -1.22
N LYS A 53 1.89 -13.01 -1.68
CA LYS A 53 1.36 -14.31 -2.13
C LYS A 53 2.11 -14.85 -3.33
N LEU A 54 2.38 -14.00 -4.33
CA LEU A 54 3.17 -14.40 -5.50
C LEU A 54 4.56 -14.91 -5.11
N ARG A 55 5.20 -14.26 -4.13
CA ARG A 55 6.50 -14.68 -3.59
C ARG A 55 6.41 -15.97 -2.79
N ASP A 56 5.48 -16.06 -1.85
CA ASP A 56 5.47 -17.10 -0.82
C ASP A 56 4.74 -18.38 -1.28
N GLU A 57 3.70 -18.27 -2.09
CA GLU A 57 2.89 -19.41 -2.57
C GLU A 57 3.30 -19.86 -3.98
N TYR A 58 3.57 -18.93 -4.89
CA TYR A 58 3.84 -19.22 -6.30
C TYR A 58 5.34 -19.22 -6.66
N GLY A 59 6.22 -18.78 -5.74
CA GLY A 59 7.67 -18.75 -5.97
C GLY A 59 8.14 -17.64 -6.92
N ILE A 60 7.30 -16.63 -7.18
CA ILE A 60 7.59 -15.48 -8.04
C ILE A 60 8.17 -14.34 -7.18
N PRO A 61 9.49 -14.06 -7.21
CA PRO A 61 10.12 -13.12 -6.29
C PRO A 61 9.88 -11.65 -6.64
N ASP A 62 9.81 -11.31 -7.93
CA ASP A 62 9.54 -9.95 -8.40
C ASP A 62 8.73 -9.99 -9.71
N VAL A 63 7.50 -9.48 -9.65
CA VAL A 63 6.58 -9.42 -10.80
C VAL A 63 7.15 -8.54 -11.91
N GLN A 64 7.91 -7.50 -11.55
CA GLN A 64 8.51 -6.58 -12.51
C GLN A 64 9.60 -7.26 -13.35
N GLN A 65 10.27 -8.28 -12.83
CA GLN A 65 11.31 -9.00 -13.56
C GLN A 65 10.76 -9.87 -14.69
N ILE A 66 9.50 -10.33 -14.56
CA ILE A 66 8.86 -11.23 -15.53
C ILE A 66 8.00 -10.42 -16.51
N THR A 67 7.18 -9.52 -15.98
CA THR A 67 6.14 -8.81 -16.77
C THR A 67 6.57 -7.42 -17.24
N GLU A 68 7.76 -6.96 -16.83
CA GLU A 68 8.30 -5.59 -17.02
C GLU A 68 7.46 -4.47 -16.38
N LYS A 69 6.32 -4.80 -15.75
CA LYS A 69 5.37 -3.87 -15.14
C LYS A 69 5.25 -4.15 -13.65
N LYS A 70 4.89 -3.12 -12.87
CA LYS A 70 4.55 -3.27 -11.46
C LYS A 70 3.13 -3.84 -11.31
N VAL A 71 2.86 -4.46 -10.17
CA VAL A 71 1.50 -4.94 -9.81
C VAL A 71 0.46 -3.83 -9.98
N THR A 72 0.75 -2.60 -9.52
CA THR A 72 -0.18 -1.47 -9.65
C THR A 72 -0.41 -1.02 -11.10
N GLU A 73 0.57 -1.21 -11.99
CA GLU A 73 0.42 -0.91 -13.41
C GLU A 73 -0.44 -1.97 -14.11
N ILE A 74 -0.21 -3.25 -13.80
CA ILE A 74 -1.03 -4.37 -14.29
C ILE A 74 -2.50 -4.16 -13.88
N LEU A 75 -2.76 -3.82 -12.63
CA LEU A 75 -4.13 -3.59 -12.15
C LEU A 75 -4.81 -2.39 -12.82
N LYS A 76 -4.04 -1.35 -13.21
CA LYS A 76 -4.58 -0.20 -13.94
C LYS A 76 -4.90 -0.53 -15.39
N GLU A 77 -4.12 -1.38 -16.04
CA GLU A 77 -4.35 -1.81 -17.42
C GLU A 77 -5.57 -2.72 -17.56
N GLU A 78 -5.84 -3.53 -16.53
CA GLU A 78 -6.97 -4.45 -16.48
C GLU A 78 -8.22 -3.82 -15.84
N ASP A 79 -8.24 -2.50 -15.62
CA ASP A 79 -9.36 -1.74 -15.04
C ASP A 79 -9.87 -2.26 -13.67
N VAL A 80 -9.04 -3.02 -12.93
CA VAL A 80 -9.34 -3.59 -11.59
C VAL A 80 -8.59 -2.87 -10.46
N ALA A 81 -8.01 -1.71 -10.77
CA ALA A 81 -7.30 -0.89 -9.80
C ALA A 81 -8.25 -0.32 -8.72
N PRO A 82 -7.79 -0.19 -7.47
CA PRO A 82 -8.58 0.47 -6.43
C PRO A 82 -8.76 1.96 -6.73
N GLU A 83 -9.96 2.49 -6.44
CA GLU A 83 -10.27 3.92 -6.59
C GLU A 83 -9.41 4.81 -5.69
N ILE A 84 -9.11 4.33 -4.49
CA ILE A 84 -8.24 5.00 -3.51
C ILE A 84 -6.94 4.19 -3.38
N PRO A 85 -5.76 4.83 -3.42
CA PRO A 85 -4.49 4.16 -3.14
C PRO A 85 -4.48 3.40 -1.81
N GLU A 86 -3.87 2.21 -1.80
CA GLU A 86 -3.81 1.31 -0.63
C GLU A 86 -3.20 1.98 0.60
N ASP A 87 -2.14 2.78 0.41
CA ASP A 87 -1.46 3.47 1.49
C ASP A 87 -2.30 4.57 2.15
N LEU A 88 -3.07 5.32 1.35
CA LEU A 88 -4.02 6.30 1.86
C LEU A 88 -5.18 5.61 2.59
N LYS A 89 -5.77 4.58 1.99
CA LYS A 89 -6.84 3.77 2.58
C LYS A 89 -6.43 3.22 3.96
N ASN A 90 -5.26 2.57 4.04
CA ASN A 90 -4.74 1.99 5.28
C ASN A 90 -4.51 3.06 6.38
N LEU A 91 -4.14 4.29 6.01
CA LEU A 91 -3.97 5.37 6.98
C LEU A 91 -5.31 5.91 7.48
N VAL A 92 -6.31 6.00 6.61
CA VAL A 92 -7.69 6.41 6.96
C VAL A 92 -8.30 5.37 7.89
N GLU A 93 -8.27 4.08 7.54
CA GLU A 93 -8.78 2.99 8.40
C GLU A 93 -8.08 3.00 9.77
N LYS A 94 -6.77 3.27 9.80
CA LYS A 94 -6.04 3.38 11.07
C LYS A 94 -6.50 4.57 11.91
N ALA A 95 -6.81 5.70 11.28
CA ALA A 95 -7.31 6.89 11.97
C ALA A 95 -8.72 6.64 12.53
N GLU A 96 -9.60 5.99 11.76
CA GLU A 96 -10.94 5.60 12.20
C GLU A 96 -10.89 4.67 13.42
N ASN A 97 -10.06 3.62 13.38
CA ASN A 97 -9.88 2.72 14.52
C ASN A 97 -9.36 3.43 15.79
N MET A 98 -8.47 4.42 15.65
CA MET A 98 -8.01 5.23 16.79
C MET A 98 -9.11 6.13 17.33
N LYS A 99 -9.97 6.66 16.46
CA LYS A 99 -11.11 7.47 16.84
C LYS A 99 -12.12 6.64 17.65
N GLU A 100 -12.49 5.46 17.15
CA GLU A 100 -13.38 4.53 17.87
C GLU A 100 -12.84 4.19 19.27
N HIS A 101 -11.53 3.95 19.39
CA HIS A 101 -10.88 3.72 20.69
C HIS A 101 -10.99 4.94 21.63
N LEU A 102 -10.80 6.16 21.11
CA LEU A 102 -10.87 7.40 21.88
C LEU A 102 -12.29 7.79 22.29
N ASP A 103 -13.30 7.40 21.52
CA ASP A 103 -14.71 7.61 21.87
C ASP A 103 -15.06 6.90 23.19
N GLU A 104 -14.51 5.70 23.41
CA GLU A 104 -14.62 4.97 24.66
C GLU A 104 -13.61 5.45 25.73
N ASN A 105 -12.42 5.89 25.31
CA ASN A 105 -11.28 6.19 26.18
C ASN A 105 -10.80 7.65 26.07
N GLN A 106 -11.70 8.59 26.37
CA GLN A 106 -11.46 10.04 26.18
C GLN A 106 -10.27 10.62 26.96
N ASN A 107 -9.77 9.93 27.99
CA ASN A 107 -8.62 10.38 28.79
C ASN A 107 -7.27 9.85 28.27
N ASP A 108 -7.25 9.08 27.19
CA ASP A 108 -6.03 8.54 26.59
C ASP A 108 -5.32 9.60 25.72
N GLN A 109 -4.53 10.43 26.40
CA GLN A 109 -3.77 11.52 25.77
C GLN A 109 -2.68 11.03 24.80
N GLU A 110 -2.18 9.80 24.97
CA GLU A 110 -1.18 9.24 24.07
C GLU A 110 -1.83 8.83 22.75
N ALA A 111 -2.99 8.17 22.80
CA ALA A 111 -3.78 7.84 21.63
C ALA A 111 -4.27 9.10 20.90
N GLU A 112 -4.68 10.15 21.62
CA GLU A 112 -5.06 11.45 21.03
C GLU A 112 -3.92 12.05 20.22
N ARG A 113 -2.72 12.12 20.80
CA ARG A 113 -1.52 12.58 20.09
C ARG A 113 -1.21 11.70 18.88
N GLN A 114 -1.35 10.38 19.01
CA GLN A 114 -1.07 9.45 17.92
C GLN A 114 -2.08 9.56 16.76
N LEU A 115 -3.34 9.86 17.07
CA LEU A 115 -4.37 10.19 16.09
C LEU A 115 -3.98 11.45 15.32
N GLU A 116 -3.61 12.54 16.01
CA GLU A 116 -3.18 13.79 15.37
C GLU A 116 -2.02 13.58 14.38
N LEU A 117 -1.01 12.79 14.78
CA LEU A 117 0.11 12.44 13.91
C LEU A 117 -0.31 11.58 12.71
N THR A 118 -1.30 10.70 12.89
CA THR A 118 -1.82 9.86 11.82
C THR A 118 -2.62 10.70 10.83
N GLU A 119 -3.49 11.59 11.29
CA GLU A 119 -4.21 12.54 10.44
C GLU A 119 -3.26 13.47 9.66
N ALA A 120 -2.21 13.99 10.31
CA ALA A 120 -1.20 14.80 9.64
C ALA A 120 -0.52 14.02 8.50
N LYS A 121 -0.31 12.71 8.70
CA LYS A 121 0.24 11.83 7.68
C LYS A 121 -0.76 11.56 6.55
N VAL A 122 -2.05 11.35 6.86
CA VAL A 122 -3.13 11.22 5.87
C VAL A 122 -3.16 12.43 4.96
N ARG A 123 -3.21 13.64 5.53
CA ARG A 123 -3.22 14.91 4.76
C ARG A 123 -2.02 15.01 3.83
N LYS A 124 -0.82 14.70 4.32
CA LYS A 124 0.42 14.72 3.53
C LYS A 124 0.42 13.72 2.37
N VAL A 125 -0.07 12.50 2.60
CA VAL A 125 -0.15 11.45 1.56
C VAL A 125 -1.22 11.81 0.53
N ALA A 126 -2.36 12.32 0.98
CA ALA A 126 -3.41 12.82 0.11
C ALA A 126 -2.92 13.96 -0.80
N ASP A 127 -2.16 14.93 -0.27
CA ASP A 127 -1.55 16.00 -1.07
C ASP A 127 -0.69 15.47 -2.22
N TYR A 128 0.11 14.44 -1.95
CA TYR A 128 0.93 13.77 -2.96
C TYR A 128 0.06 13.11 -4.04
N HIS A 129 -0.95 12.34 -3.64
CA HIS A 129 -1.81 11.66 -4.61
C HIS A 129 -2.69 12.63 -5.41
N ARG A 130 -3.09 13.77 -4.85
CA ARG A 130 -3.76 14.85 -5.58
C ARG A 130 -2.86 15.45 -6.66
N GLN A 131 -1.60 15.74 -6.31
CA GLN A 131 -0.62 16.29 -7.27
C GLN A 131 -0.32 15.32 -8.42
N GLU A 132 -0.25 14.02 -8.11
CA GLU A 132 -0.01 12.97 -9.10
C GLU A 132 -1.28 12.56 -9.88
N GLY A 133 -2.45 13.12 -9.55
CA GLY A 133 -3.73 12.78 -10.20
C GLY A 133 -4.24 11.37 -9.91
N ASN A 134 -3.77 10.73 -8.83
CA ASN A 134 -4.24 9.39 -8.42
C ASN A 134 -5.55 9.44 -7.64
N ILE A 135 -5.92 10.61 -7.08
CA ILE A 135 -7.20 10.86 -6.42
C ILE A 135 -7.80 12.19 -6.91
N PRO A 136 -9.12 12.41 -6.77
CA PRO A 136 -9.76 13.67 -7.15
C PRO A 136 -9.14 14.88 -6.44
N GLU A 137 -9.04 16.02 -7.13
CA GLU A 137 -8.46 17.26 -6.55
C GLU A 137 -9.26 17.76 -5.34
N ASN A 138 -10.57 17.50 -5.33
CA ASN A 138 -11.50 17.85 -4.25
C ASN A 138 -11.54 16.82 -3.12
N TRP A 139 -10.69 15.78 -3.15
CA TRP A 139 -10.60 14.84 -2.05
C TRP A 139 -10.04 15.54 -0.81
N GLU A 140 -10.77 15.46 0.30
CA GLU A 140 -10.39 16.01 1.59
C GLU A 140 -10.67 14.98 2.68
N TYR A 141 -9.76 14.91 3.67
CA TYR A 141 -9.98 14.10 4.85
C TYR A 141 -10.82 14.90 5.84
N GLU A 142 -12.13 14.62 5.85
CA GLU A 142 -13.06 15.18 6.81
C GLU A 142 -13.01 14.38 8.11
N ARG A 143 -12.89 15.08 9.23
CA ARG A 143 -13.11 14.49 10.54
C ARG A 143 -14.61 14.56 10.78
N ASP A 144 -15.33 13.45 10.63
CA ASP A 144 -16.72 13.40 11.09
C ASP A 144 -16.73 13.84 12.57
N GLU A 145 -17.53 14.85 12.91
CA GLU A 145 -17.73 15.29 14.30
C GLU A 145 -18.61 14.31 15.08
#